data_AF-A0A1J4TRM5-F1
#
_entry.id   AF-A0A1J4TRM5-F1
#
_cell.length_a   1.000
_cell.length_b   1.000
_cell.length_c   1.000
_cell.angle_alpha   90.00
_cell.angle_beta   90.00
_cell.angle_gamma   90.00
#
_symmetry.space_group_name_H-M   'P 1'
#
loop_
_entity.id
_entity.type
_entity.pdbx_description
1 polymer ?
#
loop_
_entity_poly.entity_id
_entity_poly.type
_entity_poly.pdbx_seq_one_letter_code
_entity_poly.pdbx_strand_id
1 'polypeptide(L)'
;MEKRNLFLGLTLVSLVFASCKDEKVAQAEKSVDKYVVYVDSINTIESATIKTNWQTIDDGYQIRVTDAEFALENLKEKEKAQEKINASKAKYEALKAQIIADMQADAIVNSKQTLRNELLGEGKIGNDMNFEWVNKNNILAVYQQFVDVAQTNKDKYSREDWDEIKLLYEALDSRKNTVENEGLSSKDNRKIAGLKLKFAPMYTLNRMGSKNEEMQKAKQ
;
A
#
# COMPACT_ATOMS: atom_id res chain seq x y z
N MET A 1 70.49 62.80 -31.78
CA MET A 1 70.40 61.32 -31.76
C MET A 1 70.87 60.91 -30.36
N GLU A 2 70.15 60.18 -29.50
CA GLU A 2 69.01 59.28 -29.60
C GLU A 2 68.21 59.31 -28.26
N LYS A 3 66.88 59.47 -28.33
CA LYS A 3 65.81 58.47 -28.00
C LYS A 3 65.47 58.31 -26.51
N ARG A 4 64.37 59.00 -26.15
CA ARG A 4 63.36 58.61 -25.14
C ARG A 4 62.79 57.22 -25.44
N ASN A 5 62.31 56.53 -24.39
CA ASN A 5 61.26 55.48 -24.30
C ASN A 5 61.72 54.46 -23.23
N LEU A 6 60.91 53.90 -22.32
CA LEU A 6 59.50 53.55 -22.40
C LEU A 6 59.02 53.21 -20.96
N PHE A 7 57.97 53.85 -20.46
CA PHE A 7 57.08 53.24 -19.46
C PHE A 7 56.29 52.15 -20.18
N LEU A 8 56.25 50.92 -19.66
CA LEU A 8 55.19 49.95 -19.96
C LEU A 8 55.15 48.90 -18.85
N GLY A 9 54.15 49.04 -17.97
CA GLY A 9 53.75 47.96 -17.07
C GLY A 9 52.98 46.90 -17.84
N LEU A 10 52.95 45.68 -17.29
CA LEU A 10 51.88 44.73 -17.54
C LEU A 10 51.73 43.81 -16.32
N THR A 11 50.89 44.25 -15.37
CA THR A 11 50.24 43.34 -14.41
C THR A 11 49.37 42.37 -15.18
N LEU A 12 49.73 41.08 -15.17
CA LEU A 12 48.93 40.00 -15.73
C LEU A 12 48.67 38.96 -14.63
N VAL A 13 47.77 39.29 -13.70
CA VAL A 13 47.22 38.31 -12.76
C VAL A 13 45.74 38.61 -12.59
N SER A 14 44.89 37.87 -13.30
CA SER A 14 43.62 37.30 -12.80
C SER A 14 42.71 36.86 -13.95
N LEU A 15 42.85 35.62 -14.43
CA LEU A 15 41.83 34.97 -15.28
C LEU A 15 41.44 33.55 -14.81
N VAL A 16 41.66 33.23 -13.53
CA VAL A 16 41.32 31.88 -12.99
C VAL A 16 39.87 31.78 -12.49
N PHE A 17 39.12 32.88 -12.43
CA PHE A 17 37.74 32.87 -11.87
C PHE A 17 36.64 32.43 -12.85
N ALA A 18 36.93 32.29 -14.15
CA ALA A 18 35.93 31.86 -15.13
C ALA A 18 35.67 30.34 -15.04
N SER A 19 36.74 29.52 -15.02
CA SER A 19 36.64 28.05 -15.00
C SER A 19 35.89 27.51 -13.78
N CYS A 20 36.04 28.14 -12.61
CA CYS A 20 35.45 27.68 -11.36
C CYS A 20 33.93 27.96 -11.28
N LYS A 21 33.42 28.93 -12.07
CA LYS A 21 31.97 29.20 -12.16
C LYS A 21 31.28 28.24 -13.12
N ASP A 22 31.89 27.97 -14.28
CA ASP A 22 31.31 27.06 -15.27
C ASP A 22 31.26 25.62 -14.76
N GLU A 23 32.24 25.19 -13.95
CA GLU A 23 32.22 23.88 -13.30
C GLU A 23 31.07 23.73 -12.28
N LYS A 24 30.79 24.78 -11.49
CA LYS A 24 29.67 24.78 -10.52
C LYS A 24 28.31 24.74 -11.20
N VAL A 25 28.15 25.45 -12.32
CA VAL A 25 26.92 25.41 -13.12
C VAL A 25 26.71 24.01 -13.69
N ALA A 26 27.75 23.40 -14.29
CA ALA A 26 27.65 22.05 -14.86
C ALA A 26 27.35 20.97 -13.80
N GLN A 27 27.94 21.07 -12.60
CA GLN A 27 27.62 20.18 -11.49
C GLN A 27 26.16 20.34 -11.02
N ALA A 28 25.67 21.58 -10.97
CA ALA A 28 24.29 21.85 -10.58
C ALA A 28 23.27 21.31 -11.60
N GLU A 29 23.53 21.48 -12.90
CA GLU A 29 22.69 20.90 -13.97
C GLU A 29 22.63 19.38 -13.84
N LYS A 30 23.78 18.75 -13.58
CA LYS A 30 23.87 17.30 -13.38
C LYS A 30 23.09 16.81 -12.16
N SER A 31 23.01 17.58 -11.08
CA SER A 31 22.18 17.21 -9.91
C SER A 31 20.69 17.21 -10.26
N VAL A 32 20.22 18.22 -10.99
CA VAL A 32 18.83 18.27 -11.48
C VAL A 32 18.55 17.12 -12.42
N ASP A 33 19.42 16.86 -13.41
CA ASP A 33 19.22 15.78 -14.38
C ASP A 33 19.26 14.40 -13.72
N LYS A 34 20.15 14.16 -12.75
CA LYS A 34 20.17 12.92 -11.96
C LYS A 34 18.86 12.68 -11.23
N TYR A 35 18.26 13.74 -10.67
CA TYR A 35 16.97 13.64 -10.01
C TYR A 35 15.85 13.31 -11.00
N VAL A 36 15.77 14.02 -12.12
CA VAL A 36 14.76 13.79 -13.17
C VAL A 36 14.87 12.36 -13.72
N VAL A 37 16.07 11.93 -14.11
CA VAL A 37 16.33 10.57 -14.63
C VAL A 37 15.99 9.51 -13.60
N TYR A 38 16.28 9.76 -12.32
CA TYR A 38 15.92 8.82 -11.27
C TYR A 38 14.40 8.64 -11.18
N VAL A 39 13.64 9.74 -11.11
CA VAL A 39 12.17 9.69 -11.06
C VAL A 39 11.59 9.04 -12.31
N ASP A 40 12.12 9.34 -13.49
CA ASP A 40 11.67 8.71 -14.73
C ASP A 40 11.97 7.19 -14.72
N SER A 41 13.14 6.79 -14.20
CA SER A 41 13.51 5.37 -14.12
C SER A 41 12.59 4.57 -13.19
N ILE A 42 12.28 5.08 -11.99
CA ILE A 42 11.42 4.37 -11.04
C ILE A 42 9.97 4.25 -11.55
N ASN A 43 9.50 5.21 -12.34
CA ASN A 43 8.17 5.15 -12.96
C ASN A 43 8.05 4.08 -14.05
N THR A 44 9.16 3.47 -14.48
CA THR A 44 9.17 2.37 -15.46
C THR A 44 9.31 0.99 -14.81
N ILE A 45 9.50 0.93 -13.49
CA ILE A 45 9.65 -0.32 -12.76
C ILE A 45 8.26 -0.90 -12.46
N GLU A 46 8.12 -2.22 -12.49
CA GLU A 46 6.88 -2.89 -12.11
C GLU A 46 6.51 -2.63 -10.65
N SER A 47 5.23 -2.39 -10.37
CA SER A 47 4.72 -2.07 -9.02
C SER A 47 5.12 -3.10 -7.95
N ALA A 48 5.20 -4.39 -8.28
CA ALA A 48 5.62 -5.42 -7.33
C ALA A 48 7.09 -5.24 -6.87
N THR A 49 7.97 -4.87 -7.79
CA THR A 49 9.38 -4.59 -7.51
C THR A 49 9.52 -3.30 -6.71
N ILE A 50 8.72 -2.28 -7.02
CA ILE A 50 8.69 -1.02 -6.27
C ILE A 50 8.24 -1.27 -4.83
N LYS A 51 7.13 -1.99 -4.61
CA LYS A 51 6.61 -2.34 -3.27
C LYS A 51 7.67 -3.04 -2.42
N THR A 52 8.40 -3.99 -3.01
CA THR A 52 9.46 -4.74 -2.32
C THR A 52 10.63 -3.86 -1.88
N ASN A 53 10.94 -2.80 -2.63
CA ASN A 53 12.09 -1.93 -2.40
C ASN A 53 11.68 -0.51 -1.99
N TRP A 54 10.44 -0.33 -1.52
CA TRP A 54 9.81 0.98 -1.38
C TRP A 54 10.64 1.95 -0.53
N GLN A 55 11.12 1.50 0.64
CA GLN A 55 11.93 2.33 1.54
C GLN A 55 13.20 2.83 0.84
N THR A 56 13.94 1.95 0.17
CA THR A 56 15.16 2.30 -0.57
C THR A 56 14.87 3.31 -1.69
N ILE A 57 13.73 3.16 -2.36
CA ILE A 57 13.31 4.07 -3.43
C ILE A 57 12.96 5.46 -2.87
N ASP A 58 12.21 5.51 -1.76
CA ASP A 58 11.81 6.78 -1.11
C ASP A 58 13.03 7.51 -0.54
N ASP A 59 13.93 6.81 0.16
CA ASP A 59 15.19 7.39 0.65
C ASP A 59 16.05 7.92 -0.51
N GLY A 60 16.16 7.15 -1.59
CA GLY A 60 16.88 7.54 -2.81
C GLY A 60 16.29 8.77 -3.50
N TYR A 61 14.96 8.93 -3.43
CA TYR A 61 14.26 10.12 -3.91
C TYR A 61 14.54 11.34 -3.03
N GLN A 62 14.39 11.23 -1.70
CA GLN A 62 14.56 12.34 -0.75
C GLN A 62 15.95 12.98 -0.84
N ILE A 63 16.98 12.15 -0.99
CA ILE A 63 18.36 12.63 -1.18
C ILE A 63 18.48 13.43 -2.48
N ARG A 64 18.00 12.88 -3.60
CA ARG A 64 18.17 13.49 -4.92
C ARG A 64 17.35 14.76 -5.11
N VAL A 65 16.14 14.82 -4.55
CA VAL A 65 15.33 16.05 -4.62
C VAL A 65 15.97 17.16 -3.80
N THR A 66 16.50 16.85 -2.62
CA THR A 66 17.26 17.81 -1.80
C THR A 66 18.50 18.32 -2.53
N ASP A 67 19.28 17.42 -3.14
CA ASP A 67 20.47 17.78 -3.92
C ASP A 67 20.12 18.67 -5.13
N ALA A 68 19.02 18.35 -5.83
CA ALA A 68 18.55 19.12 -6.98
C ALA A 68 18.04 20.51 -6.59
N GLU A 69 17.35 20.64 -5.46
CA GLU A 69 16.89 21.92 -4.94
C GLU A 69 18.06 22.80 -4.48
N PHE A 70 19.04 22.22 -3.78
CA PHE A 70 20.25 22.95 -3.40
C PHE A 70 21.06 23.40 -4.61
N ALA A 71 21.08 22.60 -5.68
CA ALA A 71 21.77 22.92 -6.92
C ALA A 71 21.22 24.16 -7.63
N LEU A 72 19.93 24.49 -7.45
CA LEU A 72 19.30 25.67 -8.07
C LEU A 72 20.06 26.96 -7.77
N GLU A 73 20.71 27.07 -6.61
CA GLU A 73 21.43 28.28 -6.24
C GLU A 73 22.60 28.62 -7.17
N ASN A 74 23.17 27.60 -7.81
CA ASN A 74 24.31 27.74 -8.71
C ASN A 74 23.90 27.86 -10.19
N LEU A 75 22.62 27.76 -10.52
CA LEU A 75 22.13 27.79 -11.89
C LEU A 75 21.81 29.21 -12.39
N LYS A 76 22.10 29.45 -13.66
CA LYS A 76 21.68 30.68 -14.37
C LYS A 76 20.20 30.62 -14.74
N GLU A 77 19.73 29.46 -15.22
CA GLU A 77 18.33 29.24 -15.60
C GLU A 77 17.53 28.57 -14.47
N LYS A 78 17.45 29.22 -13.30
CA LYS A 78 16.78 28.65 -12.11
C LYS A 78 15.33 28.27 -12.36
N GLU A 79 14.59 29.10 -13.10
CA GLU A 79 13.15 28.88 -13.36
C GLU A 79 12.90 27.59 -14.16
N LYS A 80 13.61 27.37 -15.27
CA LYS A 80 13.47 26.15 -16.07
C LYS A 80 13.88 24.89 -15.30
N ALA A 81 14.94 24.99 -14.49
CA ALA A 81 15.37 23.89 -13.64
C ALA A 81 14.33 23.58 -12.55
N GLN A 82 13.74 24.61 -11.94
CA GLN A 82 12.66 24.47 -10.97
C GLN A 82 11.42 23.81 -11.58
N GLU A 83 11.05 24.16 -12.81
CA GLU A 83 9.95 23.51 -13.54
C GLU A 83 10.20 22.01 -13.73
N LYS A 84 11.41 21.61 -14.14
CA LYS A 84 11.80 20.19 -14.24
C LYS A 84 11.71 19.46 -12.91
N ILE A 85 12.17 20.10 -11.83
CA ILE A 85 12.10 19.54 -10.48
C ILE A 85 10.64 19.34 -10.08
N ASN A 86 9.80 20.35 -10.26
CA ASN A 86 8.38 20.31 -9.91
C ASN A 86 7.61 19.25 -10.72
N ALA A 87 7.89 19.14 -12.03
CA ALA A 87 7.31 18.11 -12.87
C ALA A 87 7.69 16.70 -12.37
N SER A 88 8.94 16.49 -12.00
CA SER A 88 9.41 15.21 -11.46
C SER A 88 8.83 14.92 -10.07
N LYS A 89 8.69 15.94 -9.20
CA LYS A 89 8.00 15.80 -7.91
C LYS A 89 6.56 15.32 -8.11
N ALA A 90 5.84 15.92 -9.05
CA ALA A 90 4.46 15.52 -9.34
C ALA A 90 4.36 14.06 -9.81
N LYS A 91 5.30 13.61 -10.67
CA LYS A 91 5.38 12.19 -11.07
C LYS A 91 5.64 11.28 -9.87
N TYR A 92 6.56 11.65 -8.99
CA TYR A 92 6.88 10.86 -7.80
C TYR A 92 5.71 10.77 -6.82
N GLU A 93 5.04 11.89 -6.53
CA GLU A 93 3.88 11.91 -5.65
C GLU A 93 2.73 11.06 -6.19
N ALA A 94 2.51 11.07 -7.51
CA ALA A 94 1.53 10.19 -8.15
C ALA A 94 1.90 8.71 -7.97
N LEU A 95 3.16 8.35 -8.20
CA LEU A 95 3.67 6.98 -7.98
C LEU A 95 3.52 6.58 -6.51
N LYS A 96 3.91 7.45 -5.58
CA LYS A 96 3.82 7.22 -4.14
C LYS A 96 2.39 6.97 -3.69
N ALA A 97 1.45 7.80 -4.14
CA ALA A 97 0.03 7.61 -3.85
C ALA A 97 -0.48 6.27 -4.38
N GLN A 98 -0.11 5.89 -5.60
CA GLN A 98 -0.48 4.60 -6.19
C GLN A 98 0.08 3.42 -5.39
N ILE A 99 1.37 3.43 -5.07
CA ILE A 99 2.03 2.33 -4.36
C ILE A 99 1.48 2.17 -2.93
N ILE A 100 1.24 3.27 -2.22
CA ILE A 100 0.63 3.22 -0.88
C ILE A 100 -0.79 2.65 -0.97
N ALA A 101 -1.59 3.08 -1.94
CA ALA A 101 -2.93 2.54 -2.15
C ALA A 101 -2.90 1.04 -2.47
N ASP A 102 -1.98 0.59 -3.33
CA ASP A 102 -1.82 -0.83 -3.67
C ASP A 102 -1.39 -1.66 -2.45
N MET A 103 -0.45 -1.16 -1.65
CA MET A 103 -0.02 -1.85 -0.42
C MET A 103 -1.15 -1.95 0.60
N GLN A 104 -1.98 -0.91 0.74
CA GLN A 104 -3.16 -0.94 1.60
C GLN A 104 -4.21 -1.93 1.09
N ALA A 105 -4.46 -1.97 -0.22
CA ALA A 105 -5.36 -2.93 -0.83
C ALA A 105 -4.87 -4.37 -0.62
N ASP A 106 -3.59 -4.64 -0.83
CA ASP A 106 -2.96 -5.95 -0.58
C ASP A 106 -3.10 -6.37 0.89
N ALA A 107 -2.88 -5.44 1.83
CA ALA A 107 -3.02 -5.69 3.25
C ALA A 107 -4.47 -6.07 3.61
N ILE A 108 -5.46 -5.38 3.05
CA ILE A 108 -6.88 -5.71 3.25
C ILE A 108 -7.20 -7.09 2.69
N VAL A 109 -6.75 -7.41 1.46
CA VAL A 109 -6.98 -8.72 0.83
C VAL A 109 -6.36 -9.83 1.68
N ASN A 110 -5.13 -9.65 2.16
CA ASN A 110 -4.44 -10.62 3.00
C ASN A 110 -5.11 -10.79 4.37
N SER A 111 -5.61 -9.71 4.97
CA SER A 111 -6.37 -9.77 6.22
C SER A 111 -7.65 -10.59 6.05
N LYS A 112 -8.42 -10.31 4.99
CA LYS A 112 -9.63 -11.08 4.68
C LYS A 112 -9.34 -12.54 4.38
N GLN A 113 -8.28 -12.84 3.64
CA GLN A 113 -7.88 -14.23 3.38
C GLN A 113 -7.48 -14.96 4.66
N THR A 114 -6.80 -14.28 5.58
CA THR A 114 -6.45 -14.84 6.90
C THR A 114 -7.71 -15.17 7.70
N LEU A 115 -8.67 -14.25 7.75
CA LEU A 115 -9.96 -14.47 8.42
C LEU A 115 -10.73 -15.65 7.80
N ARG A 116 -10.78 -15.74 6.46
CA ARG A 116 -11.42 -16.86 5.76
C ARG A 116 -10.76 -18.20 6.08
N ASN A 117 -9.43 -18.24 6.06
CA ASN A 117 -8.67 -19.44 6.41
C ASN A 117 -8.91 -19.86 7.86
N GLU A 118 -8.98 -18.90 8.78
CA GLU A 118 -9.26 -19.16 10.19
C GLU A 118 -10.64 -19.82 10.38
N LEU A 119 -11.68 -19.26 9.74
CA LEU A 119 -13.05 -19.72 9.90
C LEU A 119 -13.33 -21.05 9.18
N LEU A 120 -12.76 -21.24 8.00
CA LEU A 120 -13.19 -22.30 7.06
C LEU A 120 -12.09 -23.29 6.69
N GLY A 121 -10.87 -23.07 7.17
CA GLY A 121 -9.69 -23.86 6.87
C GLY A 121 -8.88 -23.27 5.73
N GLU A 122 -7.57 -23.52 5.76
CA GLU A 122 -6.61 -22.96 4.83
C GLU A 122 -6.93 -23.33 3.37
N GLY A 123 -6.98 -22.32 2.50
CA GLY A 123 -7.15 -22.48 1.06
C GLY A 123 -8.55 -22.96 0.64
N LYS A 124 -9.51 -23.03 1.55
CA LYS A 124 -10.87 -23.50 1.24
C LYS A 124 -11.74 -22.46 0.56
N ILE A 125 -11.54 -21.18 0.86
CA ILE A 125 -12.31 -20.08 0.29
C ILE A 125 -11.37 -18.94 -0.12
N GLY A 126 -11.45 -18.55 -1.39
CA GLY A 126 -10.75 -17.38 -1.94
C GLY A 126 -11.66 -16.16 -2.02
N ASN A 127 -11.27 -15.20 -2.86
CA ASN A 127 -12.09 -14.01 -3.13
C ASN A 127 -13.39 -14.32 -3.89
N ASP A 128 -13.49 -15.49 -4.53
CA ASP A 128 -14.65 -15.96 -5.27
C ASP A 128 -15.80 -16.45 -4.37
N MET A 129 -15.54 -16.62 -3.06
CA MET A 129 -16.48 -17.16 -2.08
C MET A 129 -17.11 -18.49 -2.52
N ASN A 130 -16.33 -19.36 -3.18
CA ASN A 130 -16.87 -20.60 -3.73
C ASN A 130 -17.03 -21.70 -2.65
N PHE A 131 -18.28 -22.01 -2.29
CA PHE A 131 -18.64 -23.08 -1.34
C PHE A 131 -19.03 -24.42 -2.01
N GLU A 132 -18.76 -24.63 -3.30
CA GLU A 132 -19.12 -25.88 -4.01
C GLU A 132 -18.50 -27.14 -3.39
N TRP A 133 -17.33 -27.02 -2.75
CA TRP A 133 -16.68 -28.12 -2.03
C TRP A 133 -17.45 -28.56 -0.77
N VAL A 134 -18.37 -27.73 -0.27
CA VAL A 134 -19.29 -28.07 0.82
C VAL A 134 -20.45 -28.88 0.26
N ASN A 135 -20.75 -30.02 0.88
CA ASN A 135 -21.78 -30.95 0.45
C ASN A 135 -22.43 -31.64 1.67
N LYS A 136 -23.43 -32.49 1.44
CA LYS A 136 -24.20 -33.13 2.53
C LYS A 136 -23.37 -33.90 3.56
N ASN A 137 -22.17 -34.36 3.18
CA ASN A 137 -21.32 -35.16 4.06
C ASN A 137 -20.48 -34.30 5.02
N ASN A 138 -20.16 -33.05 4.65
CA ASN A 138 -19.28 -32.19 5.43
C ASN A 138 -19.94 -30.91 5.97
N ILE A 139 -21.12 -30.52 5.47
CA ILE A 139 -21.71 -29.22 5.78
C ILE A 139 -21.93 -28.97 7.28
N LEU A 140 -22.33 -29.99 8.05
CA LEU A 140 -22.45 -29.86 9.49
C LEU A 140 -21.12 -29.52 10.16
N ALA A 141 -20.04 -30.18 9.75
CA ALA A 141 -18.70 -29.92 10.29
C ALA A 141 -18.23 -28.51 9.92
N VAL A 142 -18.51 -28.05 8.69
CA VAL A 142 -18.19 -26.70 8.24
C VAL A 142 -18.93 -25.65 9.08
N TYR A 143 -20.23 -25.81 9.32
CA TYR A 143 -20.98 -24.92 10.21
C TYR A 143 -20.44 -24.93 11.64
N GLN A 144 -20.13 -26.11 12.18
CA GLN A 144 -19.60 -26.23 13.54
C GLN A 144 -18.28 -25.48 13.69
N GLN A 145 -17.33 -25.72 12.77
CA GLN A 145 -16.06 -25.03 12.74
C GLN A 145 -16.24 -23.52 12.63
N PHE A 146 -17.04 -23.08 11.66
CA PHE A 146 -17.30 -21.65 11.43
C PHE A 146 -17.82 -20.96 12.70
N VAL A 147 -18.84 -21.53 13.34
CA VAL A 147 -19.46 -20.94 14.55
C VAL A 147 -18.52 -21.01 15.75
N ASP A 148 -17.77 -22.09 15.93
CA ASP A 148 -16.87 -22.25 17.07
C ASP A 148 -15.64 -21.35 16.97
N VAL A 149 -15.05 -21.20 15.78
CA VAL A 149 -13.95 -20.26 15.54
C VAL A 149 -14.44 -18.83 15.74
N ALA A 150 -15.59 -18.47 15.16
CA ALA A 150 -16.19 -17.15 15.35
C ALA A 150 -16.46 -16.84 16.83
N GLN A 151 -16.96 -17.81 17.58
CA GLN A 151 -17.22 -17.70 19.02
C GLN A 151 -15.95 -17.57 19.85
N THR A 152 -14.91 -18.33 19.50
CA THR A 152 -13.63 -18.36 20.22
C THR A 152 -12.89 -17.05 20.09
N ASN A 153 -12.92 -16.43 18.91
CA ASN A 153 -12.17 -15.22 18.61
C ASN A 153 -13.02 -13.95 18.62
N LYS A 154 -14.28 -14.03 19.07
CA LYS A 154 -15.27 -12.93 19.00
C LYS A 154 -14.77 -11.57 19.49
N ASP A 155 -13.93 -11.55 20.52
CA ASP A 155 -13.42 -10.33 21.17
C ASP A 155 -12.20 -9.74 20.44
N LYS A 156 -11.67 -10.45 19.44
CA LYS A 156 -10.54 -10.00 18.60
C LYS A 156 -10.98 -9.35 17.30
N TYR A 157 -12.22 -9.61 16.89
CA TYR A 157 -12.74 -9.16 15.61
C TYR A 157 -13.18 -7.70 15.66
N SER A 158 -12.67 -6.92 14.71
CA SER A 158 -13.15 -5.58 14.42
C SER A 158 -14.58 -5.61 13.89
N ARG A 159 -15.21 -4.45 13.80
CA ARG A 159 -16.50 -4.32 13.13
C ARG A 159 -16.44 -4.81 11.67
N GLU A 160 -15.36 -4.52 10.96
CA GLU A 160 -15.16 -4.93 9.57
C GLU A 160 -14.96 -6.44 9.44
N ASP A 161 -14.28 -7.07 10.40
CA ASP A 161 -14.17 -8.53 10.46
C ASP A 161 -15.54 -9.17 10.65
N TRP A 162 -16.38 -8.61 11.53
CA TRP A 162 -17.76 -9.07 11.69
C TRP A 162 -18.61 -8.90 10.41
N ASP A 163 -18.39 -7.84 9.63
CA ASP A 163 -19.04 -7.65 8.34
C ASP A 163 -18.63 -8.77 7.35
N GLU A 164 -17.34 -9.12 7.26
CA GLU A 164 -16.85 -10.24 6.42
C GLU A 164 -17.35 -11.60 6.93
N ILE A 165 -17.34 -11.86 8.24
CA ILE A 165 -17.89 -13.07 8.86
C ILE A 165 -19.36 -13.23 8.46
N LYS A 166 -20.15 -12.16 8.48
CA LYS A 166 -21.55 -12.22 8.06
C LYS A 166 -21.68 -12.62 6.58
N LEU A 167 -20.87 -12.04 5.69
CA LEU A 167 -20.89 -12.38 4.26
C LEU A 167 -20.58 -13.88 4.04
N LEU A 168 -19.56 -14.39 4.72
CA LEU A 168 -19.20 -15.82 4.66
C LEU A 168 -20.32 -16.72 5.19
N TYR A 169 -20.97 -16.31 6.28
CA TYR A 169 -22.10 -17.03 6.84
C TYR A 169 -23.29 -17.07 5.88
N GLU A 170 -23.64 -15.94 5.25
CA GLU A 170 -24.73 -15.87 4.27
C GLU A 170 -24.44 -16.73 3.03
N ALA A 171 -23.19 -16.74 2.54
CA ALA A 171 -22.78 -17.59 1.44
C ALA A 171 -22.85 -19.09 1.81
N LEU A 172 -22.39 -19.47 3.02
CA LEU A 172 -22.53 -20.82 3.54
C LEU A 172 -24.01 -21.23 3.69
N ASP A 173 -24.86 -20.32 4.15
CA ASP A 173 -26.30 -20.56 4.30
C ASP A 173 -27.02 -20.73 2.96
N SER A 174 -26.60 -19.97 1.95
CA SER A 174 -27.06 -20.16 0.57
C SER A 174 -26.68 -21.56 0.06
N ARG A 175 -25.42 -21.99 0.24
CA ARG A 175 -24.97 -23.34 -0.14
C ARG A 175 -25.74 -24.41 0.62
N LYS A 176 -26.06 -24.18 1.89
CA LYS A 176 -26.84 -25.11 2.71
C LYS A 176 -28.21 -25.41 2.11
N ASN A 177 -28.91 -24.41 1.58
CA ASN A 177 -30.21 -24.62 0.93
C ASN A 177 -30.08 -25.53 -0.30
N THR A 178 -28.99 -25.44 -1.05
CA THR A 178 -28.70 -26.35 -2.16
C THR A 178 -28.42 -27.77 -1.64
N VAL A 179 -27.56 -27.89 -0.64
CA VAL A 179 -27.18 -29.19 -0.03
C VAL A 179 -28.36 -29.92 0.61
N GLU A 180 -29.35 -29.19 1.13
CA GLU A 180 -30.61 -29.79 1.59
C GLU A 180 -31.30 -30.59 0.50
N ASN A 181 -31.39 -30.03 -0.71
CA ASN A 181 -31.98 -30.69 -1.87
C ASN A 181 -31.11 -31.85 -2.38
N GLU A 182 -29.82 -31.88 -2.06
CA GLU A 182 -28.88 -32.97 -2.39
C GLU A 182 -28.96 -34.17 -1.42
N GLY A 183 -29.80 -34.08 -0.38
CA GLY A 183 -30.09 -35.17 0.57
C GLY A 183 -29.42 -35.02 1.93
N LEU A 184 -29.36 -33.80 2.47
CA LEU A 184 -28.92 -33.56 3.85
C LEU A 184 -29.85 -34.29 4.85
N SER A 185 -29.25 -34.96 5.84
CA SER A 185 -30.04 -35.67 6.85
C SER A 185 -30.83 -34.68 7.73
N SER A 186 -32.06 -35.03 8.13
CA SER A 186 -32.86 -34.19 9.04
C SER A 186 -32.20 -34.02 10.43
N LYS A 187 -31.32 -34.96 10.83
CA LYS A 187 -30.55 -34.85 12.07
C LYS A 187 -29.50 -33.74 11.96
N ASP A 188 -28.74 -33.73 10.86
CA ASP A 188 -27.70 -32.73 10.64
C ASP A 188 -28.32 -31.35 10.37
N ASN A 189 -29.44 -31.30 9.65
CA ASN A 189 -30.18 -30.06 9.43
C ASN A 189 -30.65 -29.42 10.75
N ARG A 190 -31.17 -30.22 11.70
CA ARG A 190 -31.55 -29.72 13.03
C ARG A 190 -30.35 -29.22 13.84
N LYS A 191 -29.20 -29.88 13.75
CA LYS A 191 -27.98 -29.42 14.40
C LYS A 191 -27.50 -28.09 13.81
N ILE A 192 -27.52 -27.96 12.49
CA ILE A 192 -27.21 -26.70 11.80
C ILE A 192 -28.16 -25.60 12.26
N ALA A 193 -29.47 -25.85 12.35
CA ALA A 193 -30.42 -24.87 12.88
C ALA A 193 -30.06 -24.39 14.31
N GLY A 194 -29.60 -25.30 15.18
CA GLY A 194 -29.08 -24.94 16.50
C GLY A 194 -27.84 -24.04 16.44
N LEU A 195 -26.91 -24.33 15.53
CA LEU A 195 -25.72 -23.49 15.30
C LEU A 195 -26.08 -22.10 14.78
N LYS A 196 -27.06 -22.00 13.88
CA LYS A 196 -27.60 -20.71 13.40
C LYS A 196 -28.20 -19.88 14.55
N LEU A 197 -28.95 -20.53 15.45
CA LEU A 197 -29.51 -19.88 16.64
C LEU A 197 -28.45 -19.42 17.65
N LYS A 198 -27.30 -20.11 17.73
CA LYS A 198 -26.15 -19.66 18.53
C LYS A 198 -25.44 -18.48 17.87
N PHE A 199 -25.23 -18.56 16.56
CA PHE A 199 -24.46 -17.56 15.81
C PHE A 199 -25.18 -16.22 15.72
N ALA A 200 -26.48 -16.19 15.42
CA ALA A 200 -27.22 -14.95 15.19
C ALA A 200 -27.12 -13.92 16.35
N PRO A 201 -27.47 -14.27 17.62
CA PRO A 201 -27.34 -13.32 18.73
C PRO A 201 -25.88 -12.98 19.05
N MET A 202 -24.96 -13.94 18.91
CA MET A 202 -23.53 -13.70 19.08
C MET A 202 -23.02 -12.64 18.10
N TYR A 203 -23.29 -12.80 16.81
CA TYR A 203 -22.92 -11.84 15.77
C TYR A 203 -23.47 -10.45 16.10
N THR A 204 -24.76 -10.34 16.40
CA THR A 204 -25.41 -9.05 16.67
C THR A 204 -24.77 -8.31 17.84
N LEU A 205 -24.55 -9.00 18.97
CA LEU A 205 -23.98 -8.37 20.17
C LEU A 205 -22.52 -7.97 19.98
N ASN A 206 -21.69 -8.85 19.42
CA ASN A 206 -20.26 -8.59 19.30
C ASN A 206 -19.96 -7.49 18.27
N ARG A 207 -20.67 -7.48 17.12
CA ARG A 207 -20.52 -6.42 16.12
C ARG A 207 -20.94 -5.04 16.65
N MET A 208 -21.99 -4.99 17.48
CA MET A 208 -22.39 -3.72 18.11
C MET A 208 -21.37 -3.27 19.16
N GLY A 209 -20.82 -4.22 19.92
CA GLY A 209 -19.76 -3.97 20.89
C GLY A 209 -18.50 -3.38 20.24
N SER A 210 -17.96 -4.03 19.21
CA SER A 210 -16.74 -3.58 18.52
C SER A 210 -16.89 -2.17 17.96
N LYS A 211 -18.05 -1.86 17.35
CA LYS A 211 -18.38 -0.52 16.88
C LYS A 211 -18.29 0.53 17.99
N ASN A 212 -18.82 0.24 19.18
CA ASN A 212 -18.80 1.18 20.30
C ASN A 212 -17.39 1.41 20.83
N GLU A 213 -16.59 0.35 20.93
CA GLU A 213 -15.18 0.43 21.38
C GLU A 213 -14.31 1.24 20.41
N GLU A 214 -14.45 1.00 19.10
CA GLU A 214 -13.75 1.74 18.05
C GLU A 214 -14.11 3.24 18.09
N MET A 215 -15.39 3.57 18.25
CA MET A 215 -15.84 4.96 18.39
C MET A 215 -15.30 5.63 19.66
N GLN A 216 -15.13 4.88 20.75
CA GLN A 216 -14.53 5.42 21.98
C GLN A 216 -13.04 5.68 21.80
N LYS A 217 -12.30 4.74 21.20
CA LYS A 217 -10.87 4.91 20.89
C LYS A 217 -10.62 6.09 19.97
N ALA A 218 -11.47 6.32 18.96
CA ALA A 218 -11.33 7.44 18.02
C ALA A 218 -11.62 8.82 18.63
N LYS A 219 -12.19 8.89 19.84
CA LYS A 219 -12.49 10.14 20.57
C LYS A 219 -11.43 10.49 21.62
N GLN A 220 -10.48 9.59 21.88
CA GLN A 220 -9.34 9.80 22.77
C GLN A 220 -8.14 10.31 21.98
#